data_AF-A0A0B6YRI5-F1
#
_entry.id   AF-A0A0B6YRI5-F1
#
_cell.length_a   1.000
_cell.length_b   1.000
_cell.length_c   1.000
_cell.angle_alpha   90.00
_cell.angle_beta   90.00
_cell.angle_gamma   90.00
#
_symmetry.space_group_name_H-M   'P 1'
#
loop_
_entity.id
_entity.type
_entity.pdbx_description
1 polymer ?
#
loop_
_entity_poly.entity_id
_entity_poly.type
_entity_poly.pdbx_seq_one_letter_code
_entity_poly.pdbx_strand_id
1 'polypeptide(L)'
;MEFGHHVLENISLAGDSHIPDKSFSKLVSCACEGVLNEDQRNIVEENSAFKDVDKASLKAAYSGIVTLIIEAAKHDSNEQSISSLLEECKYTADRINDFNKIFLPQKPHIQLLLGKVGSSFPHIVDVDWRLDYYIKNNNVEKVILEST
;
A
#
# COMPACT_ATOMS: atom_id res chain seq x y z
N MET A 1 -6.98 5.47 -3.85
CA MET A 1 -5.96 4.46 -3.51
C MET A 1 -6.31 3.21 -4.28
N GLU A 2 -5.35 2.58 -4.92
CA GLU A 2 -5.58 1.38 -5.74
C GLU A 2 -4.63 0.27 -5.29
N PHE A 3 -5.12 -0.96 -5.30
CA PHE A 3 -4.37 -2.13 -4.86
C PHE A 3 -4.32 -3.17 -5.97
N GLY A 4 -3.19 -3.88 -6.06
CA GLY A 4 -3.10 -5.07 -6.91
C GLY A 4 -4.00 -6.20 -6.38
N HIS A 5 -4.40 -7.11 -7.28
CA HIS A 5 -5.32 -8.22 -6.97
C HIS A 5 -4.93 -9.02 -5.72
N HIS A 6 -3.67 -9.45 -5.63
CA HIS A 6 -3.17 -10.22 -4.49
C HIS A 6 -3.22 -9.45 -3.16
N VAL A 7 -3.06 -8.12 -3.22
CA VAL A 7 -3.18 -7.28 -2.01
C VAL A 7 -4.63 -7.18 -1.58
N LEU A 8 -5.56 -7.03 -2.52
CA LEU A 8 -7.01 -7.05 -2.23
C LEU A 8 -7.47 -8.40 -1.67
N GLU A 9 -6.91 -9.52 -2.14
CA GLU A 9 -7.19 -10.84 -1.57
C GLU A 9 -6.72 -10.92 -0.11
N ASN A 10 -5.51 -10.45 0.19
CA ASN A 10 -4.98 -10.42 1.55
C ASN A 10 -5.78 -9.48 2.48
N ILE A 11 -6.21 -8.32 1.98
CA ILE A 11 -7.09 -7.41 2.71
C ILE A 11 -8.43 -8.09 2.97
N SER A 12 -9.05 -8.69 1.95
CA SER A 12 -10.33 -9.40 2.10
C SER A 12 -10.23 -10.57 3.09
N LEU A 13 -9.11 -11.29 3.10
CA LEU A 13 -8.86 -12.39 4.03
C LEU A 13 -8.81 -11.91 5.50
N ALA A 14 -8.32 -10.69 5.76
CA ALA A 14 -8.39 -10.09 7.10
C ALA A 14 -9.82 -9.70 7.51
N GLY A 15 -10.72 -9.49 6.56
CA GLY A 15 -12.15 -9.25 6.77
C GLY A 15 -12.99 -10.51 6.93
N ASP A 16 -12.43 -11.67 6.56
CA ASP A 16 -13.13 -12.95 6.57
C ASP A 16 -13.13 -13.62 7.96
N SER A 17 -13.93 -14.68 8.07
CA SER A 17 -14.12 -15.57 9.22
C SER A 17 -12.86 -16.30 9.69
N HIS A 18 -11.79 -16.31 8.88
CA HIS A 18 -10.49 -16.85 9.25
C HIS A 18 -9.84 -16.10 10.42
N ILE A 19 -10.13 -14.80 10.56
CA ILE A 19 -9.73 -14.02 11.72
C ILE A 19 -10.94 -13.90 12.66
N PRO A 20 -10.87 -14.36 13.92
CA PRO A 20 -11.95 -14.18 14.88
C PRO A 20 -12.19 -12.70 15.18
N ASP A 21 -13.46 -12.28 15.33
CA ASP A 21 -13.80 -10.88 15.62
C ASP A 21 -13.11 -10.34 16.88
N LYS A 22 -13.03 -11.18 17.93
CA LYS A 22 -12.32 -10.87 19.19
C LYS A 22 -10.83 -10.54 19.00
N SER A 23 -10.22 -10.99 17.91
CA SER A 23 -8.80 -10.83 17.61
C SER A 23 -8.56 -9.78 16.52
N PHE A 24 -9.59 -9.37 15.79
CA PHE A 24 -9.47 -8.42 14.69
C PHE A 24 -8.95 -7.06 15.14
N SER A 25 -9.53 -6.46 16.18
CA SER A 25 -9.06 -5.16 16.67
C SER A 25 -7.59 -5.25 17.14
N LYS A 26 -7.19 -6.39 17.72
CA LYS A 26 -5.77 -6.62 18.08
C LYS A 26 -4.87 -6.76 16.85
N LEU A 27 -5.34 -7.39 15.77
CA LEU A 27 -4.61 -7.47 14.50
C LEU A 27 -4.31 -6.07 13.94
N VAL A 28 -5.31 -5.18 13.94
CA VAL A 28 -5.14 -3.78 13.49
C VAL A 28 -4.16 -3.04 14.39
N SER A 29 -4.26 -3.17 15.72
CA SER A 29 -3.30 -2.55 16.64
C SER A 29 -1.88 -3.04 16.41
N CYS A 30 -1.68 -4.35 16.27
CA CYS A 30 -0.38 -4.95 15.97
C CYS A 30 0.19 -4.50 14.62
N ALA A 31 -0.67 -4.23 13.63
CA ALA A 31 -0.22 -3.72 12.34
C ALA A 31 0.23 -2.25 12.45
N CYS A 32 -0.52 -1.40 13.14
CA CYS A 32 -0.08 -0.04 13.44
C CYS A 32 1.25 -0.03 14.22
N GLU A 33 1.37 -0.85 15.27
CA GLU A 33 2.58 -0.97 16.09
C GLU A 33 3.79 -1.45 15.28
N GLY A 34 3.61 -2.46 14.43
CA GLY A 34 4.68 -3.00 13.58
C GLY A 34 5.12 -2.05 12.45
N VAL A 35 4.23 -1.17 11.99
CA VAL A 35 4.59 -0.07 11.07
C VAL A 35 5.41 0.99 11.82
N LEU A 36 5.00 1.36 13.03
CA LEU A 36 5.64 2.43 13.79
C LEU A 36 6.97 2.02 14.45
N ASN A 37 7.13 0.74 14.82
CA ASN A 37 8.29 0.24 15.56
C ASN A 37 8.86 -1.00 14.88
N GLU A 38 10.15 -0.96 14.53
CA GLU A 38 10.80 -2.06 13.80
C GLU A 38 10.82 -3.37 14.59
N ASP A 39 11.00 -3.29 15.92
CA ASP A 39 11.01 -4.44 16.82
C ASP A 39 9.66 -5.16 16.91
N GLN A 40 8.57 -4.51 16.49
CA GLN A 40 7.20 -5.03 16.60
C GLN A 40 6.66 -5.57 15.26
N ARG A 41 7.46 -5.64 14.20
CA ARG A 41 7.02 -6.12 12.87
C ARG A 41 6.47 -7.55 12.88
N ASN A 42 6.97 -8.39 13.78
CA ASN A 42 6.56 -9.80 13.90
C ASN A 42 5.67 -10.07 15.13
N ILE A 43 5.14 -9.03 15.78
CA ILE A 43 4.37 -9.13 17.04
C ILE A 43 3.19 -10.12 16.93
N VAL A 44 2.65 -10.32 15.73
CA VAL A 44 1.53 -11.23 15.48
C VAL A 44 1.90 -12.70 15.62
N GLU A 45 3.16 -13.09 15.40
CA GLU A 45 3.60 -14.49 15.52
C GLU A 45 3.68 -14.96 16.98
N GLU A 46 3.99 -14.05 17.90
CA GLU A 46 4.19 -14.35 19.33
C GLU A 46 2.94 -14.10 20.17
N ASN A 47 1.90 -13.47 19.58
CA ASN A 47 0.74 -13.03 20.33
C ASN A 47 -0.26 -14.17 20.59
N SER A 48 -0.60 -14.37 21.87
CA SER A 48 -1.54 -15.41 22.28
C SER A 48 -2.95 -15.28 21.71
N ALA A 49 -3.34 -14.09 21.25
CA ALA A 49 -4.65 -13.83 20.64
C ALA A 49 -4.87 -14.55 19.30
N PHE A 50 -3.80 -15.05 18.66
CA PHE A 50 -3.85 -15.71 17.36
C PHE A 50 -3.41 -17.19 17.40
N LYS A 51 -3.31 -17.80 18.58
CA LYS A 51 -2.85 -19.20 18.74
C LYS A 51 -3.67 -20.21 17.94
N ASP A 52 -4.96 -19.97 17.81
CA ASP A 52 -5.91 -20.88 17.15
C ASP A 52 -6.14 -20.53 15.66
N VAL A 53 -5.47 -19.49 15.15
CA VAL A 53 -5.60 -19.04 13.76
C VAL A 53 -4.54 -19.73 12.89
N ASP A 54 -4.91 -20.15 11.68
CA ASP A 54 -3.94 -20.67 10.73
C ASP A 54 -2.83 -19.65 10.44
N LYS A 55 -1.57 -20.10 10.49
CA LYS A 55 -0.41 -19.20 10.37
C LYS A 55 -0.30 -18.57 8.99
N ALA A 56 -0.67 -19.27 7.92
CA ALA A 56 -0.59 -18.73 6.57
C ALA A 56 -1.67 -17.66 6.37
N SER A 57 -2.90 -17.95 6.79
CA SER A 57 -4.00 -16.98 6.80
C SER A 57 -3.67 -15.75 7.65
N LEU A 58 -3.09 -15.94 8.84
CA LEU A 58 -2.71 -14.83 9.71
C LEU A 58 -1.64 -13.92 9.08
N LYS A 59 -0.61 -14.50 8.45
CA LYS A 59 0.43 -13.74 7.75
C LYS A 59 -0.13 -12.96 6.55
N ALA A 60 -0.99 -13.60 5.76
CA ALA A 60 -1.66 -12.95 4.63
C ALA A 60 -2.53 -11.78 5.10
N ALA A 61 -3.37 -12.00 6.13
CA ALA A 61 -4.21 -10.98 6.73
C ALA A 61 -3.38 -9.82 7.29
N TYR A 62 -2.33 -10.11 8.05
CA TYR A 62 -1.44 -9.09 8.61
C TYR A 62 -0.78 -8.26 7.52
N SER A 63 -0.25 -8.91 6.48
CA SER A 63 0.33 -8.23 5.32
C SER A 63 -0.69 -7.34 4.61
N GLY A 64 -1.93 -7.79 4.46
CA GLY A 64 -3.02 -7.00 3.88
C GLY A 64 -3.30 -5.74 4.69
N ILE A 65 -3.48 -5.88 6.01
CA ILE A 65 -3.74 -4.75 6.92
C ILE A 65 -2.57 -3.76 6.97
N VAL A 66 -1.32 -4.24 7.05
CA VAL A 66 -0.13 -3.38 7.01
C VAL A 66 -0.08 -2.57 5.71
N THR A 67 -0.33 -3.22 4.57
CA THR A 67 -0.33 -2.55 3.26
C THR A 67 -1.43 -1.51 3.17
N LEU A 68 -2.63 -1.84 3.64
CA LEU A 68 -3.76 -0.91 3.71
C LEU A 68 -3.43 0.32 4.55
N ILE A 69 -2.87 0.12 5.75
CA ILE A 69 -2.47 1.20 6.67
C ILE A 69 -1.45 2.14 6.02
N ILE A 70 -0.42 1.57 5.38
CA ILE A 70 0.65 2.34 4.74
C ILE A 70 0.09 3.15 3.55
N GLU A 71 -0.68 2.52 2.66
CA GLU A 71 -1.24 3.19 1.49
C GLU A 71 -2.32 4.22 1.88
N ALA A 72 -3.11 3.96 2.94
CA ALA A 72 -4.06 4.91 3.51
C ALA A 72 -3.38 6.15 4.09
N ALA A 73 -2.29 5.97 4.83
CA ALA A 73 -1.51 7.07 5.36
C ALA A 73 -0.85 7.88 4.21
N LYS A 74 -0.22 7.19 3.26
CA LYS A 74 0.48 7.76 2.11
C LYS A 74 -0.44 8.59 1.20
N HIS A 75 -1.65 8.11 0.94
CA HIS A 75 -2.65 8.81 0.13
C HIS A 75 -3.56 9.76 0.92
N ASP A 76 -3.26 9.98 2.20
CA ASP A 76 -4.07 10.81 3.10
C ASP A 76 -5.57 10.44 3.10
N SER A 77 -5.89 9.16 2.98
CA SER A 77 -7.27 8.69 2.85
C SER A 77 -8.11 9.02 4.07
N ASN A 78 -9.35 9.47 3.85
CA ASN A 78 -10.31 9.78 4.90
C ASN A 78 -11.11 8.53 5.30
N GLU A 79 -11.85 8.64 6.40
CA GLU A 79 -12.68 7.56 6.94
C GLU A 79 -13.64 7.00 5.90
N GLN A 80 -14.32 7.86 5.13
CA GLN A 80 -15.29 7.43 4.12
C GLN A 80 -14.64 6.56 3.03
N SER A 81 -13.48 6.98 2.52
CA SER A 81 -12.77 6.24 1.47
C SER A 81 -12.29 4.87 1.95
N ILE A 82 -11.82 4.81 3.20
CA ILE A 82 -11.38 3.57 3.85
C ILE A 82 -12.58 2.64 4.07
N SER A 83 -13.67 3.16 4.62
CA SER A 83 -14.89 2.39 4.85
C SER A 83 -15.44 1.81 3.55
N SER A 84 -15.54 2.59 2.48
CA SER A 84 -16.02 2.09 1.17
C SER A 84 -15.15 0.96 0.62
N LEU A 85 -13.82 1.08 0.72
CA LEU A 85 -12.90 0.00 0.30
C LEU A 85 -13.10 -1.27 1.15
N LEU A 86 -13.25 -1.13 2.46
CA LEU A 86 -13.45 -2.27 3.36
C LEU A 86 -14.81 -2.94 3.13
N GLU A 87 -15.85 -2.17 2.81
CA GLU A 87 -17.16 -2.68 2.38
C GLU A 87 -17.05 -3.50 1.09
N GLU A 88 -16.31 -3.01 0.10
CA GLU A 88 -16.00 -3.77 -1.13
C GLU A 88 -15.26 -5.08 -0.84
N CYS A 89 -14.39 -5.07 0.18
CA CYS A 89 -13.70 -6.25 0.70
C CYS A 89 -14.58 -7.13 1.63
N LYS A 90 -15.89 -6.85 1.72
CA LYS A 90 -16.89 -7.60 2.49
C LYS A 90 -16.69 -7.57 4.01
N TYR A 91 -16.09 -6.50 4.55
CA TYR A 91 -15.99 -6.33 5.99
C TYR A 91 -17.35 -6.04 6.61
N THR A 92 -17.53 -6.47 7.86
CA THR A 92 -18.69 -6.07 8.65
C THR A 92 -18.55 -4.62 9.14
N ALA A 93 -19.69 -3.95 9.40
CA ALA A 93 -19.70 -2.59 9.92
C ALA A 93 -18.91 -2.44 11.24
N ASP A 94 -18.97 -3.46 12.10
CA ASP A 94 -18.22 -3.48 13.37
C ASP A 94 -16.71 -3.50 13.14
N ARG A 95 -16.22 -4.32 12.19
CA ARG A 95 -14.79 -4.36 11.85
C ARG A 95 -14.32 -3.06 11.20
N ILE A 96 -15.15 -2.45 10.36
CA ILE A 96 -14.84 -1.15 9.76
C ILE A 96 -14.69 -0.07 10.84
N ASN A 97 -15.63 -0.03 11.79
CA ASN A 97 -15.58 0.89 12.91
C ASN A 97 -14.34 0.65 13.79
N ASP A 98 -14.05 -0.60 14.14
CA ASP A 98 -12.85 -0.97 14.89
C ASP A 98 -11.56 -0.56 14.16
N PHE A 99 -11.49 -0.79 12.84
CA PHE A 99 -10.36 -0.39 12.03
C PHE A 99 -10.16 1.13 12.08
N ASN A 100 -11.20 1.91 11.78
CA ASN A 100 -11.12 3.37 11.77
C ASN A 100 -10.77 3.94 13.15
N LYS A 101 -11.36 3.41 14.21
CA LYS A 101 -11.09 3.81 15.60
C LYS A 101 -9.63 3.60 16.00
N ILE A 102 -8.98 2.56 15.49
CA ILE A 102 -7.58 2.24 15.80
C ILE A 102 -6.61 2.96 14.85
N PHE A 103 -6.90 2.97 13.55
CA PHE A 103 -5.99 3.50 12.53
C PHE A 103 -5.96 5.02 12.48
N LEU A 104 -7.12 5.70 12.49
CA LEU A 104 -7.18 7.15 12.27
C LEU A 104 -6.36 7.96 13.30
N PRO A 105 -6.34 7.62 14.60
CA PRO A 105 -5.45 8.28 15.56
C PRO A 105 -3.96 8.06 15.29
N GLN A 106 -3.59 6.92 14.68
CA GLN A 106 -2.21 6.56 14.39
C GLN A 106 -1.70 7.13 13.05
N LYS A 107 -2.63 7.45 12.13
CA LYS A 107 -2.33 7.96 10.79
C LYS A 107 -1.29 9.10 10.76
N PRO A 108 -1.36 10.16 11.60
CA PRO A 108 -0.36 11.23 11.59
C PRO A 108 1.05 10.77 11.92
N HIS A 109 1.19 9.81 12.84
CA HIS A 109 2.49 9.23 13.22
C HIS A 109 3.08 8.40 12.09
N ILE A 110 2.25 7.65 11.38
CA ILE A 110 2.65 6.85 10.22
C ILE A 110 3.04 7.77 9.06
N GLN A 111 2.29 8.85 8.81
CA GLN A 111 2.65 9.86 7.82
C GLN A 111 3.99 10.53 8.13
N LEU A 112 4.25 10.86 9.40
CA LEU A 112 5.54 11.41 9.84
C LEU A 112 6.69 10.42 9.59
N LEU A 113 6.47 9.13 9.82
CA LEU A 113 7.44 8.08 9.53
C LEU A 113 7.71 7.97 8.03
N LEU A 114 6.67 7.91 7.20
CA LEU A 114 6.79 7.82 5.74
C LEU A 114 7.50 9.04 5.15
N GLY A 115 7.29 10.23 5.71
CA GLY A 115 8.01 11.45 5.32
C GLY A 115 9.53 11.38 5.53
N LYS A 116 10.02 10.51 6.43
CA LYS A 116 11.46 10.28 6.62
C LYS A 116 12.06 9.32 5.58
N VAL A 117 11.23 8.49 4.95
CA VAL A 117 11.68 7.46 3.98
C VAL A 117 11.86 8.06 2.58
N GLY A 118 11.25 9.22 2.28
CA GLY A 118 11.31 9.83 0.96
C GLY A 118 11.70 11.31 0.98
N SER A 119 12.98 11.60 0.72
CA SER A 119 13.42 12.94 0.34
C SER A 119 14.20 13.01 -0.98
N SER A 120 14.41 11.87 -1.66
CA SER A 120 15.00 11.86 -3.01
C SER A 120 14.29 10.86 -3.91
N PHE A 121 14.10 11.25 -5.18
CA PHE A 121 13.76 10.30 -6.23
C PHE A 121 14.78 9.16 -6.28
N PRO A 122 14.41 7.96 -6.73
CA PRO A 122 15.38 6.96 -7.15
C PRO A 122 16.29 7.62 -8.18
N HIS A 123 17.52 7.95 -7.78
CA HIS A 123 18.52 8.41 -8.72
C HIS A 123 18.97 7.15 -9.46
N ILE A 124 18.41 6.95 -10.65
CA ILE A 124 18.95 5.96 -11.57
C ILE A 124 20.30 6.51 -12.03
N VAL A 125 21.35 6.12 -11.33
CA VAL A 125 22.74 6.30 -11.77
C VAL A 125 23.08 5.20 -12.78
N ASP A 126 23.94 5.51 -13.75
CA ASP A 126 24.44 4.59 -14.78
C ASP A 126 23.46 4.15 -15.87
N VAL A 127 22.56 5.04 -16.32
CA VAL A 127 21.73 4.79 -17.52
C VAL A 127 21.96 5.86 -18.58
N ASP A 128 22.52 5.45 -19.72
CA ASP A 128 22.59 6.24 -20.95
C ASP A 128 21.26 6.10 -21.72
N TRP A 129 20.38 7.09 -21.57
CA TRP A 129 19.16 7.15 -22.38
C TRP A 129 19.52 7.69 -23.77
N ARG A 130 19.45 6.85 -24.79
CA ARG A 130 19.56 7.27 -26.19
C ARG A 130 18.19 7.21 -26.87
N LEU A 131 17.63 8.38 -27.22
CA LEU A 131 16.41 8.47 -28.01
C LEU A 131 16.76 8.35 -29.49
N ASP A 132 16.64 7.16 -30.06
CA ASP A 132 16.72 6.96 -31.51
C ASP A 132 15.37 7.31 -32.14
N TYR A 133 15.30 8.46 -32.83
CA TYR A 133 14.12 8.86 -33.60
C TYR A 133 14.48 8.97 -35.09
N TYR A 134 13.60 8.47 -35.95
CA TYR A 134 13.69 8.64 -37.40
C TYR A 134 12.77 9.78 -37.84
N ILE A 135 13.33 10.94 -38.19
CA ILE A 135 12.57 11.97 -38.92
C ILE A 135 12.57 11.58 -40.40
N LYS A 136 11.39 11.25 -40.95
CA LYS A 136 11.18 11.25 -42.40
C LYS A 136 10.81 12.68 -42.81
N ASN A 137 11.70 13.34 -43.55
CA ASN A 137 11.41 14.61 -44.20
C ASN A 137 11.21 14.36 -45.71
N ASN A 138 10.10 14.83 -46.28
CA ASN A 138 9.78 14.70 -47.71
C ASN A 138 10.12 15.96 -48.51
N ASN A 139 10.81 16.94 -47.92
CA ASN A 139 11.20 18.15 -48.63
C ASN A 139 12.49 17.92 -49.45
N VAL A 140 12.35 17.97 -50.76
CA VAL A 140 13.46 18.01 -51.72
C VAL A 140 13.89 19.47 -51.89
N GLU A 141 15.04 19.85 -51.34
CA GLU A 141 15.67 21.13 -51.71
C GLU A 141 16.17 21.06 -53.15
N LYS A 142 15.66 21.95 -54.00
CA LYS A 142 16.10 22.08 -55.39
C LYS A 142 17.40 22.89 -55.41
N VAL A 143 18.54 22.22 -55.56
CA VAL A 143 19.82 22.88 -55.82
C VAL A 143 19.80 23.40 -57.26
N ILE A 144 19.70 24.72 -57.44
CA ILE A 144 19.90 25.36 -58.74
C ILE A 144 21.41 25.61 -58.88
N LEU A 145 22.04 24.89 -59.79
CA LEU A 145 23.41 25.19 -60.23
C LEU A 145 23.35 26.37 -61.20
N GLU A 146 23.79 27.55 -60.78
CA GLU A 146 24.07 28.65 -61.70
C GLU A 146 25.32 28.31 -62.51
N SER A 147 25.16 28.20 -63.83
CA SER A 147 26.25 28.04 -64.79
C SER A 147 26.70 29.44 -65.21
N THR A 148 28.00 29.68 -65.12
CA THR A 148 28.68 30.95 -65.43
C THR A 148 28.52 31.37 -66.89
#